data_AF-Q0H068-F1
#
_entry.id   AF-Q0H068-F1
#
_cell.length_a   1.000
_cell.length_b   1.000
_cell.length_c   1.000
_cell.angle_alpha   90.00
_cell.angle_beta   90.00
_cell.angle_gamma   90.00
#
_symmetry.space_group_name_H-M   'P 1'
#
loop_
_entity.id
_entity.type
_entity.pdbx_description
1 polymer ?
#
loop_
_entity_poly.entity_id
_entity_poly.type
_entity_poly.pdbx_seq_one_letter_code
_entity_poly.pdbx_strand_id
1 'polypeptide(L)'
;MHSQLRERIRLMRARLDNVAPVAKIRAESQLFVTPAPVCERLVTLAEISNRDHILEPSAGTGAILRAIRDTAPGAMCDAVEINSGLVRYLRENFNGVRVQCGDFMEWQPVQYYSRIIMNPPFSHGQDIRHILRAFSLLRPVSYTQIPTRGFVMSVSLL
;
A
#
# COMPACT_ATOMS: atom_id res chain seq x y z
N MET A 1 3.13 -32.62 -3.80
CA MET A 1 3.61 -31.22 -3.73
C MET A 1 2.61 -30.22 -3.12
N HIS A 2 1.42 -30.65 -2.63
CA HIS A 2 0.40 -29.76 -2.01
C HIS A 2 0.25 -29.89 -0.47
N SER A 3 1.05 -30.73 0.19
CA SER A 3 0.94 -30.99 1.64
C SER A 3 1.54 -29.89 2.51
N GLN A 4 2.72 -29.38 2.15
CA GLN A 4 3.45 -28.39 2.94
C GLN A 4 2.71 -27.04 3.08
N LEU A 5 1.95 -26.65 2.05
CA LEU A 5 1.13 -25.43 2.08
C LEU A 5 -0.08 -25.56 3.02
N ARG A 6 -0.73 -26.74 3.04
CA ARG A 6 -1.84 -27.01 3.96
C ARG A 6 -1.38 -27.05 5.42
N GLU A 7 -0.21 -27.63 5.67
CA GLU A 7 0.42 -27.64 7.00
C GLU A 7 0.71 -26.21 7.48
N ARG A 8 1.27 -25.37 6.60
CA ARG A 8 1.56 -23.95 6.88
C ARG A 8 0.30 -23.14 7.21
N ILE A 9 -0.78 -23.33 6.45
CA ILE A 9 -2.07 -22.66 6.70
C ILE A 9 -2.65 -23.08 8.06
N ARG A 10 -2.53 -24.37 8.42
CA ARG A 10 -3.00 -24.87 9.72
C ARG A 10 -2.21 -24.26 10.89
N LEU A 11 -0.89 -24.18 10.76
CA LEU A 11 0.00 -23.60 11.78
C LEU A 11 -0.19 -22.08 11.94
N MET A 12 -0.50 -21.37 10.85
CA MET A 12 -0.83 -19.93 10.90
C MET A 12 -2.12 -19.67 11.66
N ARG A 13 -3.15 -20.50 11.46
CA ARG A 13 -4.43 -20.39 12.19
C ARG A 13 -4.22 -20.56 13.70
N ALA A 14 -3.44 -21.57 14.12
CA ALA A 14 -3.18 -21.82 15.53
C ALA A 14 -2.40 -20.70 16.25
N ARG A 15 -1.63 -19.87 15.52
CA ARG A 15 -0.90 -18.73 16.10
C ARG A 15 -1.79 -17.49 16.32
N LEU A 16 -2.85 -17.34 15.53
CA LEU A 16 -3.78 -16.21 15.63
C LEU A 16 -4.72 -16.34 16.83
N ASP A 17 -4.92 -17.55 17.36
CA ASP A 17 -5.82 -17.81 18.49
C ASP A 17 -5.27 -17.31 19.85
N ASN A 18 -3.98 -16.93 19.94
CA ASN A 18 -3.31 -16.56 21.21
C ASN A 18 -2.94 -15.07 21.34
N VAL A 19 -3.37 -14.19 20.42
CA VAL A 19 -3.12 -12.74 20.53
C VAL A 19 -4.42 -12.04 20.90
N ALA A 20 -4.47 -11.51 22.13
CA ALA A 20 -5.61 -10.71 22.58
C ALA A 20 -5.80 -9.47 21.67
N PRO A 21 -7.00 -9.21 21.16
CA PRO A 21 -7.20 -8.17 20.15
C PRO A 21 -7.14 -6.77 20.78
N VAL A 22 -6.26 -5.92 20.23
CA VAL A 22 -6.28 -4.47 20.47
C VAL A 22 -7.42 -3.89 19.61
N ALA A 23 -8.56 -3.64 20.25
CA ALA A 23 -9.81 -3.10 19.70
C ALA A 23 -10.53 -4.00 18.67
N LYS A 24 -11.84 -4.21 18.88
CA LYS A 24 -12.72 -4.94 17.95
C LYS A 24 -12.94 -4.12 16.67
N ILE A 25 -12.00 -4.17 15.75
CA ILE A 25 -12.28 -3.90 14.34
C ILE A 25 -13.06 -5.12 13.84
N ARG A 26 -14.25 -4.90 13.26
CA ARG A 26 -15.11 -5.98 12.76
C ARG A 26 -14.29 -6.89 11.85
N ALA A 27 -14.43 -8.20 12.02
CA ALA A 27 -13.66 -9.27 11.36
C ALA A 27 -13.71 -9.28 9.81
N GLU A 28 -14.42 -8.33 9.21
CA GLU A 28 -14.56 -8.10 7.78
C GLU A 28 -13.50 -7.11 7.23
N SER A 29 -12.80 -6.35 8.10
CA SER A 29 -11.72 -5.47 7.65
C SER A 29 -10.48 -6.29 7.32
N GLN A 30 -10.16 -6.45 6.03
CA GLN A 30 -8.90 -7.01 5.56
C GLN A 30 -7.69 -6.07 5.81
N LEU A 31 -7.72 -5.30 6.92
CA LEU A 31 -6.70 -4.32 7.26
C LEU A 31 -5.49 -5.02 7.89
N PHE A 32 -4.49 -5.32 7.05
CA PHE A 32 -3.18 -5.77 7.51
C PHE A 32 -2.20 -4.61 7.41
N VAL A 33 -1.83 -4.06 8.56
CA VAL A 33 -0.85 -2.98 8.64
C VAL A 33 0.51 -3.52 8.20
N THR A 34 1.09 -2.92 7.16
CA THR A 34 2.45 -3.23 6.71
C THR A 34 3.43 -2.93 7.86
N PRO A 35 4.23 -3.91 8.33
CA PRO A 35 5.19 -3.67 9.41
C PRO A 35 6.23 -2.62 9.02
N ALA A 36 6.70 -1.81 9.97
CA ALA A 36 7.65 -0.72 9.71
C ALA A 36 8.90 -1.14 8.92
N PRO A 37 9.59 -2.26 9.24
CA PRO A 37 10.74 -2.72 8.45
C PRO A 37 10.40 -3.06 6.99
N VAL A 38 9.16 -3.48 6.74
CA VAL A 38 8.68 -3.74 5.38
C VAL A 38 8.43 -2.41 4.67
N CYS A 39 7.80 -1.43 5.32
CA CYS A 39 7.61 -0.09 4.76
C CYS A 39 8.94 0.56 4.36
N GLU A 40 9.93 0.54 5.24
CA GLU A 40 11.28 1.07 4.99
C GLU A 40 11.92 0.40 3.77
N ARG A 41 11.79 -0.93 3.67
CA ARG A 41 12.31 -1.68 2.52
C ARG A 41 11.58 -1.32 1.23
N LEU A 42 10.27 -1.15 1.25
CA LEU A 42 9.51 -0.72 0.07
C LEU A 42 9.96 0.65 -0.41
N VAL A 43 10.08 1.61 0.51
CA VAL A 43 10.50 2.97 0.19
C VAL A 43 11.94 3.00 -0.34
N THR A 44 12.83 2.21 0.25
CA THR A 44 14.22 2.04 -0.23
C THR A 44 14.26 1.51 -1.65
N LEU A 45 13.50 0.44 -1.93
CA LEU A 45 13.43 -0.17 -3.27
C LEU A 45 12.79 0.76 -4.31
N ALA A 46 11.94 1.69 -3.87
CA ALA A 46 11.26 2.66 -4.73
C ALA A 46 12.15 3.84 -5.11
N GLU A 47 13.34 3.97 -4.50
CA GLU A 47 14.34 4.99 -4.83
C GLU A 47 13.70 6.39 -4.92
N ILE A 48 12.89 6.73 -3.92
CA ILE A 48 12.10 7.97 -3.91
C ILE A 48 12.94 9.20 -3.60
N SER A 49 12.43 10.36 -4.00
CA SER A 49 13.04 11.68 -3.81
C SER A 49 11.98 12.72 -3.44
N ASN A 50 12.43 13.88 -2.95
CA ASN A 50 11.54 15.02 -2.66
C ASN A 50 10.83 15.61 -3.89
N ARG A 51 11.17 15.18 -5.11
CA ARG A 51 10.53 15.63 -6.36
C ARG A 51 9.45 14.67 -6.83
N ASP A 52 9.31 13.51 -6.17
CA ASP A 52 8.38 12.50 -6.59
C ASP A 52 6.94 12.87 -6.24
N HIS A 53 6.05 12.38 -7.10
CA HIS A 53 4.62 12.36 -6.84
C HIS A 53 4.19 10.91 -6.68
N ILE A 54 3.84 10.56 -5.45
CA ILE A 54 3.72 9.18 -4.98
C ILE A 54 2.26 8.87 -4.68
N LEU A 55 1.79 7.71 -5.11
CA LEU A 55 0.47 7.17 -4.77
C LEU A 55 0.62 6.00 -3.79
N GLU A 56 -0.17 6.00 -2.72
CA GLU A 56 -0.46 4.84 -1.87
C GLU A 56 -1.95 4.42 -2.03
N PRO A 57 -2.25 3.43 -2.90
CA PRO A 57 -3.55 2.78 -2.95
C PRO A 57 -3.79 1.91 -1.72
N SER A 58 -5.05 1.81 -1.28
CA SER A 58 -5.45 1.02 -0.11
C SER A 58 -4.62 1.37 1.14
N ALA A 59 -4.49 2.67 1.40
CA ALA A 59 -3.49 3.22 2.33
C ALA A 59 -3.68 2.78 3.80
N GLY A 60 -4.86 2.30 4.18
CA GLY A 60 -5.11 1.81 5.53
C GLY A 60 -4.80 2.87 6.60
N THR A 61 -3.88 2.56 7.52
CA THR A 61 -3.43 3.50 8.57
C THR A 61 -2.21 4.36 8.16
N GLY A 62 -1.86 4.37 6.87
CA GLY A 62 -0.78 5.19 6.31
C GLY A 62 0.61 4.77 6.74
N ALA A 63 0.84 3.46 6.93
CA ALA A 63 2.14 2.96 7.36
C ALA A 63 3.25 3.19 6.33
N ILE A 64 2.95 3.09 5.04
CA ILE A 64 3.91 3.37 3.97
C ILE A 64 4.08 4.88 3.82
N LEU A 65 2.99 5.64 3.86
CA LEU A 65 2.94 7.10 3.94
C LEU A 65 3.87 7.69 5.02
N ARG A 66 3.95 7.08 6.21
CA ARG A 66 4.93 7.48 7.25
C ARG A 66 6.36 7.28 6.77
N ALA A 67 6.70 6.08 6.29
CA ALA A 67 8.04 5.77 5.81
C ALA A 67 8.46 6.67 4.62
N ILE A 68 7.51 7.02 3.73
CA ILE A 68 7.73 7.97 2.65
C ILE A 68 8.15 9.34 3.21
N ARG A 69 7.42 9.86 4.21
CA ARG A 69 7.73 11.17 4.81
C ARG A 69 9.07 11.18 5.54
N ASP A 70 9.40 10.09 6.22
CA ASP A 70 10.68 9.96 6.91
C ASP A 70 11.86 9.99 5.92
N THR A 71 11.66 9.46 4.71
CA THR A 71 12.71 9.38 3.68
C THR A 71 12.74 10.60 2.76
N ALA A 72 11.57 11.12 2.36
CA ALA A 72 11.40 12.20 1.39
C ALA A 72 10.27 13.14 1.83
N PRO A 73 10.47 13.99 2.85
CA PRO A 73 9.43 14.84 3.41
C PRO A 73 8.84 15.87 2.43
N GLY A 74 9.56 16.17 1.34
CA GLY A 74 9.10 17.06 0.27
C GLY A 74 8.30 16.36 -0.83
N ALA A 75 8.23 15.03 -0.84
CA ALA A 75 7.49 14.29 -1.86
C ALA A 75 5.99 14.58 -1.78
N MET A 76 5.36 14.81 -2.93
CA MET A 76 3.91 14.94 -2.99
C MET A 76 3.28 13.56 -2.86
N CYS A 77 2.32 13.40 -1.97
CA CYS A 77 1.70 12.10 -1.72
C CYS A 77 0.18 12.18 -1.88
N ASP A 78 -0.37 11.22 -2.61
CA ASP A 78 -1.80 10.97 -2.69
C ASP A 78 -2.11 9.58 -2.11
N ALA A 79 -3.25 9.44 -1.45
CA ALA A 79 -3.71 8.18 -0.88
C ALA A 79 -5.15 7.90 -1.32
N VAL A 80 -5.45 6.64 -1.62
CA VAL A 80 -6.82 6.18 -1.90
C VAL A 80 -7.19 5.14 -0.86
N GLU A 81 -8.30 5.36 -0.18
CA GLU A 81 -8.79 4.45 0.86
C GLU A 81 -10.32 4.36 0.79
N ILE A 82 -10.86 3.14 0.87
CA ILE A 82 -12.29 2.87 0.75
C ILE A 82 -13.01 3.06 2.09
N ASN A 83 -12.33 2.80 3.20
CA ASN A 83 -12.88 2.93 4.53
C ASN A 83 -12.88 4.40 4.98
N SER A 84 -14.07 4.98 5.11
CA SER A 84 -14.25 6.40 5.50
C SER A 84 -13.65 6.76 6.87
N GLY A 85 -13.60 5.82 7.80
CA GLY A 85 -12.96 6.00 9.11
C GLY A 85 -11.44 6.13 8.98
N LEU A 86 -10.81 5.29 8.15
CA LEU A 86 -9.39 5.38 7.85
C LEU A 86 -9.06 6.62 7.02
N VAL A 87 -9.93 7.01 6.08
CA VAL A 87 -9.79 8.29 5.35
C VAL A 87 -9.76 9.48 6.31
N ARG A 88 -10.68 9.50 7.29
CA ARG A 88 -10.71 10.55 8.31
C ARG A 88 -9.40 10.57 9.10
N TYR A 89 -8.96 9.40 9.58
CA TYR A 89 -7.69 9.26 10.28
C TYR A 89 -6.50 9.77 9.43
N LEU A 90 -6.43 9.39 8.16
CA LEU A 90 -5.36 9.83 7.25
C LEU A 90 -5.35 11.35 7.08
N ARG A 91 -6.52 11.97 6.89
CA ARG A 91 -6.64 13.44 6.74
C ARG A 91 -6.23 14.19 8.02
N GLU A 92 -6.52 13.63 9.19
CA GLU A 92 -6.16 14.23 10.48
C GLU A 92 -4.68 14.07 10.83
N ASN A 93 -4.02 13.00 10.36
CA ASN A 93 -2.65 12.64 10.78
C ASN A 93 -1.58 12.90 9.70
N PHE A 94 -1.98 13.14 8.44
CA PHE A 94 -1.06 13.30 7.32
C PHE A 94 -1.26 14.63 6.58
N ASN A 95 -0.86 15.75 7.22
CA ASN A 95 -0.92 17.09 6.64
C ASN A 95 -0.21 17.20 5.28
N GLY A 96 -0.90 17.65 4.24
CA GLY A 96 -0.33 17.79 2.89
C GLY A 96 -0.42 16.52 2.02
N VAL A 97 -0.95 15.41 2.54
CA VAL A 97 -1.36 14.27 1.70
C VAL A 97 -2.77 14.50 1.18
N ARG A 98 -2.98 14.30 -0.13
CA ARG A 98 -4.34 14.32 -0.70
C ARG A 98 -4.97 12.95 -0.52
N VAL A 99 -5.99 12.85 0.32
CA VAL A 99 -6.66 11.59 0.63
C VAL A 99 -8.02 11.51 -0.07
N GLN A 100 -8.15 10.57 -0.99
CA GLN A 100 -9.39 10.23 -1.67
C GLN A 100 -10.13 9.10 -0.94
N CYS A 101 -11.43 9.32 -0.70
CA CYS A 101 -12.34 8.27 -0.23
C CYS A 101 -12.93 7.55 -1.45
N GLY A 102 -12.72 6.25 -1.60
CA GLY A 102 -13.31 5.48 -2.69
C GLY A 102 -12.58 4.18 -3.01
N ASP A 103 -13.16 3.39 -3.92
CA ASP A 103 -12.53 2.20 -4.47
C ASP A 103 -11.40 2.60 -5.44
N PHE A 104 -10.19 2.09 -5.20
CA PHE A 104 -9.03 2.31 -6.08
C PHE A 104 -9.24 1.78 -7.50
N MET A 105 -10.03 0.72 -7.67
CA MET A 105 -10.32 0.12 -8.96
C MET A 105 -11.23 1.01 -9.81
N GLU A 106 -12.09 1.82 -9.18
CA GLU A 106 -13.05 2.71 -9.85
C GLU A 106 -12.58 4.17 -9.89
N TRP A 107 -11.73 4.56 -8.94
CA TRP A 107 -11.21 5.91 -8.84
C TRP A 107 -10.35 6.30 -10.05
N GLN A 108 -10.58 7.51 -10.56
CA GLN A 108 -9.85 8.08 -11.68
C GLN A 108 -8.96 9.22 -11.20
N PRO A 109 -7.62 9.11 -11.33
CA PRO A 109 -6.73 10.20 -10.99
C PRO A 109 -6.79 11.30 -12.04
N VAL A 110 -6.49 12.53 -11.60
CA VAL A 110 -6.34 13.69 -12.50
C VAL A 110 -4.95 13.72 -13.16
N GLN A 111 -3.97 12.99 -12.60
CA GLN A 111 -2.58 12.99 -13.05
C GLN A 111 -1.90 11.63 -12.79
N TYR A 112 -0.85 11.33 -13.56
CA TYR A 112 -0.03 10.13 -13.38
C TYR A 112 1.06 10.34 -12.32
N TYR A 113 1.51 9.23 -11.73
CA TYR A 113 2.44 9.21 -10.60
C TYR A 113 3.86 8.80 -11.02
N SER A 114 4.88 9.38 -10.40
CA SER A 114 6.27 8.95 -10.62
C SER A 114 6.61 7.68 -9.85
N ARG A 115 5.93 7.47 -8.70
CA ARG A 115 6.06 6.27 -7.87
C ARG A 115 4.70 5.81 -7.38
N ILE A 116 4.51 4.50 -7.31
CA ILE A 116 3.36 3.89 -6.64
C ILE A 116 3.90 2.85 -5.68
N ILE A 117 3.57 3.00 -4.40
CA ILE A 117 4.00 2.11 -3.33
C ILE A 117 2.76 1.58 -2.62
N MET A 118 2.60 0.26 -2.57
CA MET A 118 1.34 -0.33 -2.10
C MET A 118 1.49 -1.68 -1.39
N ASN A 119 0.49 -2.00 -0.56
CA ASN A 119 0.25 -3.33 -0.02
C ASN A 119 -1.20 -3.71 -0.36
N PRO A 120 -1.47 -4.33 -1.52
CA PRO A 120 -2.83 -4.53 -2.01
C PRO A 120 -3.58 -5.57 -1.17
N PRO A 121 -4.93 -5.57 -1.19
CA PRO A 121 -5.71 -6.63 -0.59
C PRO A 121 -5.42 -7.99 -1.26
N PHE A 122 -5.16 -9.02 -0.44
CA PHE A 122 -4.65 -10.32 -0.88
C PHE A 122 -5.72 -11.37 -1.22
N SER A 123 -7.00 -11.07 -1.00
CA SER A 123 -8.06 -12.09 -1.17
C SER A 123 -8.44 -12.29 -2.65
N HIS A 124 -8.68 -13.55 -3.05
CA HIS A 124 -9.33 -13.93 -4.32
C HIS A 124 -8.69 -13.41 -5.63
N GLY A 125 -7.36 -13.27 -5.71
CA GLY A 125 -6.69 -12.81 -6.94
C GLY A 125 -6.94 -11.33 -7.27
N GLN A 126 -7.32 -10.53 -6.27
CA GLN A 126 -7.46 -9.07 -6.40
C GLN A 126 -6.12 -8.36 -6.55
N ASP A 127 -5.04 -8.99 -6.07
CA ASP A 127 -3.66 -8.53 -6.18
C ASP A 127 -3.26 -8.23 -7.63
N ILE A 128 -3.51 -9.14 -8.57
CA ILE A 128 -3.16 -8.94 -9.99
C ILE A 128 -3.89 -7.72 -10.57
N ARG A 129 -5.18 -7.54 -10.27
CA ARG A 129 -5.96 -6.40 -10.79
C ARG A 129 -5.47 -5.07 -10.22
N HIS A 130 -5.14 -5.04 -8.93
CA HIS A 130 -4.58 -3.84 -8.29
C HIS A 130 -3.20 -3.51 -8.86
N ILE A 131 -2.36 -4.51 -9.11
CA ILE A 131 -1.05 -4.33 -9.75
C ILE A 131 -1.19 -3.76 -11.16
N LEU A 132 -2.04 -4.35 -12.00
CA LEU A 132 -2.27 -3.86 -13.35
C LEU A 132 -2.83 -2.44 -13.36
N ARG A 133 -3.76 -2.15 -12.43
CA ARG A 133 -4.29 -0.80 -12.25
C ARG A 133 -3.21 0.17 -11.82
N ALA A 134 -2.42 -0.15 -10.81
CA ALA A 134 -1.33 0.69 -10.37
C ALA A 134 -0.34 0.95 -11.50
N PHE A 135 0.08 -0.08 -12.24
CA PHE A 135 1.00 0.07 -13.36
C PHE A 135 0.46 1.04 -14.43
N SER A 136 -0.85 1.03 -14.72
CA SER A 136 -1.44 1.95 -15.69
C SER A 136 -1.52 3.41 -15.22
N LEU A 137 -1.28 3.68 -13.93
CA LEU A 137 -1.26 5.03 -13.35
C LEU A 137 0.16 5.61 -13.21
N LEU A 138 1.19 4.87 -13.62
CA LEU A 138 2.56 5.38 -13.69
C LEU A 138 2.71 6.37 -14.84
N ARG A 139 3.52 7.41 -14.62
CA ARG A 139 3.95 8.30 -15.70
C ARG A 139 4.68 7.48 -16.78
N PRO A 140 4.39 7.72 -18.06
CA PRO A 140 5.16 7.11 -19.15
C PRO A 140 6.64 7.45 -19.01
N VAL A 141 7.51 6.45 -19.19
CA VAL A 141 8.95 6.67 -19.17
C VAL A 141 9.31 7.50 -20.40
N SER A 142 9.89 8.68 -20.21
CA SER A 142 10.47 9.43 -21.32
C SER A 142 11.75 8.73 -21.75
N TYR A 143 11.95 8.49 -23.05
CA TYR A 143 13.09 7.72 -23.62
C TYR A 143 14.50 8.20 -23.23
N THR A 144 14.61 9.33 -22.55
CA THR A 144 15.85 9.96 -22.09
C THR A 144 16.30 9.57 -20.67
N GLN A 145 15.53 8.75 -19.94
CA GLN A 145 15.94 8.23 -18.64
C GLN A 145 15.79 6.70 -18.58
N ILE A 146 16.85 6.04 -18.12
CA ILE A 146 16.86 4.61 -17.78
C ILE A 146 15.66 4.35 -16.84
N PRO A 147 14.82 3.31 -17.06
CA PRO A 147 13.61 3.11 -16.29
C PRO A 147 13.95 2.83 -14.82
N THR A 148 13.92 3.88 -13.99
CA THR A 148 14.02 3.74 -12.54
C THR A 148 12.65 3.30 -12.01
N ARG A 149 12.55 2.01 -11.75
CA ARG A 149 11.62 1.32 -10.82
C ARG A 149 10.45 2.18 -10.30
N GLY A 150 9.47 2.47 -11.16
CA GLY A 150 8.33 3.32 -10.81
C GLY A 150 7.30 2.68 -9.87
N PHE A 151 7.36 1.36 -9.68
CA PHE A 151 6.36 0.62 -8.91
C PHE A 151 7.04 -0.35 -7.95
N VAL A 152 6.69 -0.25 -6.68
CA VAL A 152 7.15 -1.15 -5.63
C VAL A 152 5.96 -1.59 -4.79
N MET A 153 5.88 -2.88 -4.49
CA MET A 153 4.80 -3.41 -3.69
C MET A 153 5.30 -4.39 -2.65
N SER A 154 4.61 -4.44 -1.51
CA SER A 154 4.73 -5.58 -0.62
C SER A 154 3.69 -6.60 -1.02
N VAL A 155 4.14 -7.84 -1.18
CA VAL A 155 3.27 -9.00 -1.09
C VAL A 155 3.47 -9.55 0.31
N SER A 156 2.68 -9.09 1.28
CA SER A 156 2.68 -9.71 2.60
C SER A 156 1.96 -11.05 2.50
N LEU A 157 2.67 -12.07 2.03
CA LEU A 157 2.30 -13.48 2.10
C LEU A 157 3.56 -14.31 2.36
N LEU A 158 4.06 -14.32 3.60
CA LEU A 158 4.84 -15.43 4.17
C LEU A 158 4.73 -15.49 5.69
#